data_AF-A0A2R6ILZ3-F1
#
_entry.id   AF-A0A2R6ILZ3-F1
#
_cell.length_a   1.000
_cell.length_b   1.000
_cell.length_c   1.000
_cell.angle_alpha   90.00
_cell.angle_beta   90.00
_cell.angle_gamma   90.00
#
_symmetry.space_group_name_H-M   'P 1'
#
loop_
_entity.id
_entity.type
_entity.pdbx_description
1 polymer ?
#
loop_
_entity_poly.entity_id
_entity_poly.type
_entity_poly.pdbx_seq_one_letter_code
_entity_poly.pdbx_strand_id
1 'polypeptide(L)'
;MSDATRSLAVDGPDAGRLGGELADAHADLEQAQGRVEAVGEATLTTLAEHHDELTALFDRYEERVTGDGNFETFIEFQGKVAAFTEELPADLHRREVFEDVDDLLQQRRLTESDWERVRETLAPVRRAVERLEERDAARERYRDARVAVERRRGALVDRIDDLERLQRLGEADLDAPTARLRDPIERYNEAAEAAFETLSREASARTLLGLLERTNHYPLVGFEPPPAELLAYVEDHEAGTEPVPQLLEYAGYSRSKLDHYVADPDALRRAVGTRKTYLRRLGADPLTVAWPPPSPGVLRYRCRELTSVLGRVVDAVDADTEVNPMVALRRVRELPRETDYERLRESAQARARLGPDERERLASGAVADELEACRAAVDRLDDALEEYPSL
;
A
#
# COMPACT_ATOMS: atom_id res chain seq x y z
N MET A 1 5.64 -11.25 -10.74
CA MET A 1 4.59 -10.44 -10.11
C MET A 1 4.12 -9.43 -11.13
N SER A 2 3.18 -9.84 -11.98
CA SER A 2 2.65 -9.03 -13.08
C SER A 2 1.14 -9.04 -12.90
N ASP A 3 0.67 -8.17 -12.02
CA ASP A 3 -0.74 -7.93 -11.73
C ASP A 3 -1.16 -6.55 -12.27
N ALA A 4 -0.54 -6.15 -13.38
CA ALA A 4 -0.58 -4.79 -13.93
C ALA A 4 -1.34 -4.70 -15.26
N THR A 5 -2.21 -5.66 -15.56
CA THR A 5 -3.05 -5.60 -16.77
C THR A 5 -4.44 -6.15 -16.51
N ARG A 6 -5.02 -5.81 -15.36
CA ARG A 6 -6.46 -5.62 -15.32
C ARG A 6 -6.70 -4.23 -15.90
N SER A 7 -6.89 -4.20 -17.22
CA SER A 7 -7.69 -3.17 -17.86
C SER A 7 -9.04 -3.19 -17.16
N LEU A 8 -9.14 -2.45 -16.07
CA LEU A 8 -10.38 -2.16 -15.40
C LEU A 8 -11.10 -1.24 -16.36
N ALA A 9 -11.91 -1.85 -17.23
CA ALA A 9 -12.99 -1.17 -17.89
C ALA A 9 -13.63 -0.26 -16.83
N VAL A 10 -13.68 1.03 -17.16
CA VAL A 10 -14.29 2.08 -16.37
C VAL A 10 -15.67 1.61 -15.92
N ASP A 11 -15.76 1.23 -14.64
CA ASP A 11 -16.91 0.55 -14.05
C ASP A 11 -18.02 1.56 -13.69
N GLY A 12 -18.37 2.41 -14.65
CA GLY A 12 -19.63 3.16 -14.66
C GLY A 12 -20.90 2.30 -14.43
N PRO A 13 -20.97 1.03 -14.88
CA PRO A 13 -22.09 0.13 -14.54
C PRO A 13 -22.09 -0.35 -13.08
N ASP A 14 -20.93 -0.43 -12.42
CA ASP A 14 -20.84 -0.91 -11.03
C ASP A 14 -21.44 0.10 -10.04
N ALA A 15 -21.20 1.40 -10.25
CA ALA A 15 -21.76 2.43 -9.38
C ALA A 15 -23.30 2.46 -9.40
N GLY A 16 -23.92 2.31 -10.58
CA GLY A 16 -25.37 2.25 -10.70
C GLY A 16 -25.97 0.97 -10.08
N ARG A 17 -25.27 -0.17 -10.22
CA ARG A 17 -25.68 -1.43 -9.58
C ARG A 17 -25.66 -1.31 -8.06
N LEU A 18 -24.57 -0.79 -7.49
CA LEU A 18 -24.44 -0.63 -6.04
C LEU A 18 -25.47 0.36 -5.48
N GLY A 19 -25.75 1.46 -6.20
CA GLY A 19 -26.83 2.37 -5.84
C GLY A 19 -28.20 1.70 -5.83
N GLY A 20 -28.49 0.86 -6.84
CA GLY A 20 -29.71 0.04 -6.88
C GLY A 20 -29.80 -0.97 -5.74
N GLU A 21 -28.71 -1.68 -5.42
CA GLU A 21 -28.66 -2.62 -4.30
C GLU A 21 -28.89 -1.93 -2.94
N LEU A 22 -28.39 -0.71 -2.78
CA LEU A 22 -28.65 0.10 -1.58
C LEU A 22 -30.11 0.53 -1.49
N ALA A 23 -30.70 0.96 -2.61
CA ALA A 23 -32.11 1.34 -2.69
C ALA A 23 -33.04 0.15 -2.37
N ASP A 24 -32.77 -1.03 -2.95
CA ASP A 24 -33.53 -2.25 -2.70
C ASP A 24 -33.41 -2.67 -1.22
N ALA A 25 -32.21 -2.65 -0.65
CA ALA A 25 -32.00 -2.98 0.75
C ALA A 25 -32.68 -1.99 1.72
N HIS A 26 -32.75 -0.71 1.34
CA HIS A 26 -33.49 0.29 2.10
C HIS A 26 -35.00 0.02 2.07
N ALA A 27 -35.56 -0.25 0.88
CA ALA A 27 -36.98 -0.57 0.73
C ALA A 27 -37.38 -1.84 1.49
N ASP A 28 -36.53 -2.88 1.48
CA ASP A 28 -36.70 -4.09 2.28
C ASP A 28 -36.74 -3.80 3.78
N LEU A 29 -35.84 -2.92 4.26
CA LEU A 29 -35.79 -2.53 5.66
C LEU A 29 -37.05 -1.76 6.07
N GLU A 30 -37.46 -0.77 5.29
CA GLU A 30 -38.69 0.00 5.54
C GLU A 30 -39.92 -0.91 5.56
N GLN A 31 -40.01 -1.88 4.65
CA GLN A 31 -41.09 -2.86 4.65
C GLN A 31 -41.06 -3.76 5.90
N ALA A 32 -39.88 -4.22 6.32
CA ALA A 32 -39.75 -5.04 7.51
C ALA A 32 -40.08 -4.25 8.80
N GLN A 33 -39.65 -2.99 8.89
CA GLN A 33 -40.02 -2.08 9.97
C GLN A 33 -41.53 -1.83 10.00
N GLY A 34 -42.15 -1.54 8.86
CA GLY A 34 -43.60 -1.36 8.78
C GLY A 34 -44.40 -2.60 9.22
N ARG A 35 -43.90 -3.81 8.96
CA ARG A 35 -44.51 -5.07 9.44
C ARG A 35 -44.39 -5.26 10.95
N VAL A 36 -43.29 -4.80 11.55
CA VAL A 36 -43.10 -4.81 13.02
C VAL A 36 -43.99 -3.74 13.67
N GLU A 37 -44.01 -2.52 13.12
CA GLU A 37 -44.82 -1.41 13.61
C GLU A 37 -46.33 -1.68 13.57
N ALA A 38 -46.81 -2.41 12.56
CA ALA A 38 -48.22 -2.77 12.42
C ALA A 38 -48.76 -3.62 13.59
N VAL A 39 -47.89 -4.33 14.32
CA VAL A 39 -48.24 -5.12 15.51
C VAL A 39 -47.77 -4.44 16.79
N GLY A 40 -46.63 -3.76 16.73
CA GLY A 40 -45.93 -3.18 17.87
C GLY A 40 -44.73 -4.03 18.26
N GLU A 41 -43.55 -3.41 18.31
CA GLU A 41 -42.30 -4.09 18.65
C GLU A 41 -42.35 -4.74 20.03
N ALA A 42 -42.78 -4.00 21.06
CA ALA A 42 -42.88 -4.54 22.43
C ALA A 42 -43.78 -5.79 22.48
N THR A 43 -44.91 -5.77 21.76
CA THR A 43 -45.82 -6.89 21.66
C THR A 43 -45.17 -8.10 20.99
N LEU A 44 -44.43 -7.89 19.89
CA LEU A 44 -43.70 -8.96 19.21
C LEU A 44 -42.54 -9.51 20.05
N THR A 45 -41.84 -8.66 20.81
CA THR A 45 -40.77 -9.09 21.71
C THR A 45 -41.30 -9.97 22.83
N THR A 46 -42.37 -9.55 23.52
CA THR A 46 -43.01 -10.39 24.55
C THR A 46 -43.53 -11.70 23.96
N LEU A 47 -44.08 -11.66 22.74
CA LEU A 47 -44.51 -12.88 22.05
C LEU A 47 -43.33 -13.81 21.72
N ALA A 48 -42.20 -13.26 21.30
CA ALA A 48 -40.97 -14.01 21.01
C ALA A 48 -40.43 -14.69 22.26
N GLU A 49 -40.37 -13.97 23.39
CA GLU A 49 -39.92 -14.52 24.67
C GLU A 49 -40.72 -15.77 25.08
N HIS A 50 -42.05 -15.70 25.00
CA HIS A 50 -42.91 -16.84 25.32
C HIS A 50 -42.87 -17.95 24.27
N HIS A 51 -42.75 -17.61 22.99
CA HIS A 51 -42.54 -18.60 21.93
C HIS A 51 -41.24 -19.38 22.14
N ASP A 52 -40.15 -18.70 22.49
CA ASP A 52 -38.84 -19.32 22.73
C ASP A 52 -38.85 -20.17 23.99
N GLU A 53 -39.52 -19.72 25.06
CA GLU A 53 -39.70 -20.49 26.28
C GLU A 53 -40.46 -21.80 26.02
N LEU A 54 -41.58 -21.74 25.28
CA LEU A 54 -42.34 -22.93 24.92
C LEU A 54 -41.54 -23.87 24.00
N THR A 55 -40.87 -23.32 22.99
CA THR A 55 -40.05 -24.12 22.07
C THR A 55 -38.88 -24.79 22.79
N ALA A 56 -38.27 -24.13 23.78
CA ALA A 56 -37.23 -24.72 24.62
C ALA A 56 -37.75 -25.86 25.51
N LEU A 57 -39.04 -25.87 25.87
CA LEU A 57 -39.69 -27.03 26.48
C LEU A 57 -39.81 -28.17 25.46
N PHE A 58 -40.22 -27.88 24.22
CA PHE A 58 -40.36 -28.89 23.17
C PHE A 58 -39.03 -29.56 22.84
N ASP A 59 -37.98 -28.78 22.59
CA ASP A 59 -36.63 -29.31 22.29
C ASP A 59 -36.11 -30.23 23.40
N ARG A 60 -36.49 -29.96 24.66
CA ARG A 60 -36.04 -30.76 25.80
C ARG A 60 -36.82 -32.05 25.96
N TYR A 61 -38.11 -32.08 25.63
CA TYR A 61 -39.01 -33.18 26.00
C TYR A 61 -39.51 -34.01 24.83
N GLU A 62 -39.64 -33.45 23.62
CA GLU A 62 -40.30 -34.09 22.46
C GLU A 62 -39.84 -35.54 22.23
N GLU A 63 -38.53 -35.77 22.11
CA GLU A 63 -37.98 -37.12 21.88
C GLU A 63 -38.32 -38.10 23.01
N ARG A 64 -38.44 -37.61 24.25
CA ARG A 64 -38.65 -38.46 25.45
C ARG A 64 -40.11 -38.78 25.71
N VAL A 65 -41.02 -37.95 25.21
CA VAL A 65 -42.46 -38.06 25.45
C VAL A 65 -43.23 -38.57 24.23
N THR A 66 -42.54 -38.77 23.09
CA THR A 66 -43.10 -39.34 21.86
C THR A 66 -43.09 -40.88 21.90
N GLY A 67 -44.21 -41.50 21.55
CA GLY A 67 -44.34 -42.96 21.49
C GLY A 67 -44.45 -43.63 22.86
N ASP A 68 -43.66 -44.67 23.12
CA ASP A 68 -43.66 -45.45 24.37
C ASP A 68 -42.76 -44.84 25.47
N GLY A 69 -42.62 -43.51 25.48
CA GLY A 69 -41.78 -42.76 26.40
C GLY A 69 -42.07 -42.99 27.88
N ASN A 70 -41.18 -42.48 28.75
CA ASN A 70 -41.36 -42.60 30.20
C ASN A 70 -42.60 -41.80 30.65
N PHE A 71 -43.61 -42.50 31.18
CA PHE A 71 -44.87 -41.90 31.63
C PHE A 71 -44.68 -40.82 32.69
N GLU A 72 -43.68 -40.93 33.58
CA GLU A 72 -43.38 -39.89 34.57
C GLU A 72 -42.89 -38.60 33.89
N THR A 73 -42.00 -38.74 32.91
CA THR A 73 -41.50 -37.62 32.09
C THR A 73 -42.61 -36.98 31.24
N PHE A 74 -43.59 -37.79 30.79
CA PHE A 74 -44.77 -37.33 30.08
C PHE A 74 -45.65 -36.42 30.95
N ILE A 75 -45.97 -36.85 32.18
CA ILE A 75 -46.77 -36.05 33.12
C ILE A 75 -46.01 -34.79 33.57
N GLU A 76 -44.69 -34.88 33.77
CA GLU A 76 -43.86 -33.72 34.08
C GLU A 76 -43.93 -32.67 32.94
N PHE A 77 -43.81 -33.12 31.69
CA PHE A 77 -43.91 -32.25 30.52
C PHE A 77 -45.28 -31.56 30.44
N GLN A 78 -46.38 -32.32 30.55
CA GLN A 78 -47.73 -31.74 30.56
C GLN A 78 -47.93 -30.72 31.69
N GLY A 79 -47.40 -31.01 32.88
CA GLY A 79 -47.46 -30.08 34.00
C GLY A 79 -46.69 -28.79 33.75
N LYS A 80 -45.56 -28.85 33.05
CA LYS A 80 -44.78 -27.66 32.67
C LYS A 80 -45.46 -26.83 31.60
N VAL A 81 -46.06 -27.46 30.60
CA VAL A 81 -46.80 -26.75 29.54
C VAL A 81 -48.04 -26.08 30.13
N ALA A 82 -48.80 -26.76 30.99
CA ALA A 82 -49.95 -26.16 31.66
C ALA A 82 -49.55 -24.97 32.54
N ALA A 83 -48.49 -25.12 33.35
CA ALA A 83 -47.98 -24.03 34.18
C ALA A 83 -47.53 -22.82 33.32
N PHE A 84 -46.83 -23.07 32.22
CA PHE A 84 -46.43 -22.04 31.27
C PHE A 84 -47.66 -21.28 30.72
N THR A 85 -48.68 -22.00 30.25
CA THR A 85 -49.88 -21.40 29.66
C THR A 85 -50.72 -20.61 30.69
N GLU A 86 -50.78 -21.07 31.94
CA GLU A 86 -51.44 -20.36 33.05
C GLU A 86 -50.74 -19.04 33.42
N GLU A 87 -49.42 -18.98 33.28
CA GLU A 87 -48.61 -17.80 33.60
C GLU A 87 -48.57 -16.75 32.47
N LEU A 88 -49.10 -17.06 31.29
CA LEU A 88 -49.11 -16.13 30.14
C LEU A 88 -49.91 -14.84 30.44
N PRO A 89 -49.40 -13.65 30.04
CA PRO A 89 -50.13 -12.39 30.17
C PRO A 89 -51.49 -12.44 29.46
N ALA A 90 -52.55 -11.97 30.13
CA ALA A 90 -53.91 -12.06 29.60
C ALA A 90 -54.14 -11.27 28.29
N ASP A 91 -53.33 -10.25 28.04
CA ASP A 91 -53.33 -9.39 26.86
C ASP A 91 -52.27 -9.78 25.82
N LEU A 92 -51.60 -10.92 25.99
CA LEU A 92 -50.60 -11.42 25.04
C LEU A 92 -51.21 -11.59 23.65
N HIS A 93 -50.52 -11.07 22.63
CA HIS A 93 -50.92 -11.23 21.25
C HIS A 93 -50.92 -12.73 20.88
N ARG A 94 -52.04 -13.22 20.36
CA ARG A 94 -52.22 -14.64 19.97
C ARG A 94 -52.09 -15.63 21.13
N ARG A 95 -52.44 -15.21 22.36
CA ARG A 95 -52.48 -16.09 23.54
C ARG A 95 -53.26 -17.38 23.29
N GLU A 96 -54.36 -17.27 22.56
CA GLU A 96 -55.24 -18.41 22.22
C GLU A 96 -54.49 -19.55 21.51
N VAL A 97 -53.44 -19.23 20.75
CA VAL A 97 -52.65 -20.25 20.05
C VAL A 97 -51.83 -21.10 21.02
N PHE A 98 -51.34 -20.52 22.12
CA PHE A 98 -50.63 -21.27 23.16
C PHE A 98 -51.58 -22.15 23.97
N GLU A 99 -52.79 -21.67 24.23
CA GLU A 99 -53.85 -22.44 24.88
C GLU A 99 -54.27 -23.64 24.00
N ASP A 100 -54.48 -23.43 22.69
CA ASP A 100 -54.79 -24.50 21.74
C ASP A 100 -53.68 -25.57 21.69
N VAL A 101 -52.41 -25.14 21.82
CA VAL A 101 -51.25 -26.04 21.86
C VAL A 101 -51.20 -26.85 23.14
N ASP A 102 -51.46 -26.23 24.30
CA ASP A 102 -51.57 -26.96 25.56
C ASP A 102 -52.66 -28.03 25.47
N ASP A 103 -53.85 -27.66 24.98
CA ASP A 103 -54.97 -28.59 24.79
C ASP A 103 -54.62 -29.79 23.91
N LEU A 104 -53.90 -29.57 22.80
CA LEU A 104 -53.40 -30.64 21.93
C LEU A 104 -52.42 -31.58 22.64
N LEU A 105 -51.67 -31.06 23.61
CA LEU A 105 -50.67 -31.80 24.37
C LEU A 105 -51.25 -32.56 25.57
N GLN A 106 -52.48 -32.27 26.02
CA GLN A 106 -53.18 -32.94 27.13
C GLN A 106 -53.71 -34.36 26.81
N GLN A 107 -53.11 -35.04 25.83
CA GLN A 107 -53.48 -36.40 25.43
C GLN A 107 -52.86 -37.47 26.35
N ARG A 108 -53.29 -38.74 26.21
CA ARG A 108 -52.71 -39.86 26.98
C ARG A 108 -51.33 -40.32 26.47
N ARG A 109 -51.05 -40.04 25.19
CA ARG A 109 -49.80 -40.35 24.48
C ARG A 109 -49.65 -39.36 23.35
N LEU A 110 -48.42 -38.98 23.04
CA LEU A 110 -48.09 -38.11 21.91
C LEU A 110 -47.39 -38.92 20.82
N THR A 111 -47.80 -38.65 19.58
CA THR A 111 -47.21 -39.22 18.38
C THR A 111 -46.48 -38.14 17.60
N GLU A 112 -45.64 -38.54 16.65
CA GLU A 112 -45.01 -37.60 15.71
C GLU A 112 -46.04 -36.73 14.98
N SER A 113 -47.21 -37.29 14.64
CA SER A 113 -48.30 -36.54 14.01
C SER A 113 -48.96 -35.51 14.94
N ASP A 114 -48.93 -35.71 16.26
CA ASP A 114 -49.41 -34.71 17.22
C ASP A 114 -48.43 -33.54 17.29
N TRP A 115 -47.12 -33.82 17.25
CA TRP A 115 -46.09 -32.77 17.17
C TRP A 115 -46.15 -31.98 15.88
N GLU A 116 -46.46 -32.61 14.75
CA GLU A 116 -46.72 -31.90 13.49
C GLU A 116 -47.90 -30.93 13.64
N ARG A 117 -49.00 -31.37 14.26
CA ARG A 117 -50.15 -30.51 14.57
C ARG A 117 -49.83 -29.36 15.53
N VAL A 118 -49.00 -29.60 16.54
CA VAL A 118 -48.53 -28.55 17.46
C VAL A 118 -47.74 -27.49 16.69
N ARG A 119 -46.81 -27.90 15.81
CA ARG A 119 -46.04 -26.99 14.97
C ARG A 119 -46.90 -26.21 13.96
N GLU A 120 -47.92 -26.85 13.41
CA GLU A 120 -48.91 -26.19 12.54
C GLU A 120 -49.74 -25.16 13.30
N THR A 121 -50.15 -25.50 14.53
CA THR A 121 -50.94 -24.61 15.40
C THR A 121 -50.11 -23.40 15.83
N LEU A 122 -48.83 -23.59 16.19
CA LEU A 122 -47.91 -22.49 16.50
C LEU A 122 -47.47 -21.66 15.29
N ALA A 123 -47.70 -22.11 14.05
CA ALA A 123 -47.23 -21.41 12.86
C ALA A 123 -47.60 -19.92 12.78
N PRO A 124 -48.80 -19.46 13.22
CA PRO A 124 -49.13 -18.04 13.24
C PRO A 124 -48.34 -17.22 14.28
N VAL A 125 -47.98 -17.80 15.42
CA VAL A 125 -47.10 -17.18 16.43
C VAL A 125 -45.68 -17.10 15.88
N ARG A 126 -45.17 -18.22 15.34
CA ARG A 126 -43.85 -18.27 14.71
C ARG A 126 -43.70 -17.21 13.60
N ARG A 127 -44.66 -17.12 12.68
CA ARG A 127 -44.70 -16.08 11.63
C ARG A 127 -44.76 -14.66 12.17
N ALA A 128 -45.27 -14.44 13.38
CA ALA A 128 -45.28 -13.13 13.99
C ALA A 128 -43.89 -12.78 14.56
N VAL A 129 -43.25 -13.73 15.24
CA VAL A 129 -41.90 -13.60 15.79
C VAL A 129 -40.85 -13.46 14.70
N GLU A 130 -40.94 -14.24 13.61
CA GLU A 130 -40.09 -14.18 12.41
C GLU A 130 -39.99 -12.74 11.84
N ARG A 131 -40.98 -11.86 12.08
CA ARG A 131 -40.91 -10.45 11.63
C ARG A 131 -39.76 -9.67 12.28
N LEU A 132 -39.42 -9.95 13.54
CA LEU A 132 -38.28 -9.32 14.21
C LEU A 132 -36.97 -9.75 13.57
N GLU A 133 -36.81 -11.05 13.31
CA GLU A 133 -35.66 -11.61 12.62
C GLU A 133 -35.54 -11.06 11.19
N GLU A 134 -36.64 -10.98 10.45
CA GLU A 134 -36.69 -10.40 9.10
C GLU A 134 -36.25 -8.93 9.09
N ARG A 135 -36.68 -8.13 10.08
CA ARG A 135 -36.26 -6.74 10.24
C ARG A 135 -34.78 -6.64 10.54
N ASP A 136 -34.27 -7.46 11.45
CA ASP A 136 -32.85 -7.44 11.82
C ASP A 136 -31.96 -7.88 10.67
N ALA A 137 -32.37 -8.90 9.91
CA ALA A 137 -31.70 -9.33 8.69
C ALA A 137 -31.76 -8.25 7.58
N ALA A 138 -32.89 -7.56 7.41
CA ALA A 138 -32.98 -6.43 6.48
C ALA A 138 -32.07 -5.27 6.90
N ARG A 139 -31.97 -5.03 8.21
CA ARG A 139 -31.09 -4.01 8.79
C ARG A 139 -29.62 -4.30 8.50
N GLU A 140 -29.22 -5.56 8.64
CA GLU A 140 -27.86 -6.01 8.31
C GLU A 140 -27.58 -5.87 6.81
N ARG A 141 -28.49 -6.34 5.94
CA ARG A 141 -28.36 -6.18 4.48
C ARG A 141 -28.20 -4.72 4.06
N TYR A 142 -28.98 -3.82 4.67
CA TYR A 142 -28.87 -2.38 4.40
C TYR A 142 -27.51 -1.81 4.82
N ARG A 143 -27.01 -2.17 6.01
CA ARG A 143 -25.68 -1.77 6.47
C ARG A 143 -24.58 -2.27 5.52
N ASP A 144 -24.66 -3.52 5.09
CA ASP A 144 -23.67 -4.12 4.19
C ASP A 144 -23.69 -3.47 2.82
N ALA A 145 -24.89 -3.21 2.25
CA ALA A 145 -25.04 -2.50 0.99
C ALA A 145 -24.43 -1.09 1.07
N ARG A 146 -24.69 -0.36 2.17
CA ARG A 146 -24.12 0.98 2.36
C ARG A 146 -22.59 0.94 2.46
N VAL A 147 -22.04 -0.01 3.22
CA VAL A 147 -20.59 -0.21 3.33
C VAL A 147 -19.96 -0.54 1.96
N ALA A 148 -20.64 -1.31 1.12
CA ALA A 148 -20.17 -1.61 -0.23
C ALA A 148 -20.08 -0.34 -1.10
N VAL A 149 -21.10 0.53 -1.04
CA VAL A 149 -21.13 1.83 -1.72
C VAL A 149 -19.98 2.73 -1.21
N GLU A 150 -19.83 2.88 0.11
CA GLU A 150 -18.77 3.70 0.72
C GLU A 150 -17.36 3.22 0.33
N ARG A 151 -17.12 1.90 0.38
CA ARG A 151 -15.84 1.31 -0.05
C ARG A 151 -15.56 1.58 -1.51
N ARG A 152 -16.56 1.42 -2.38
CA ARG A 152 -16.40 1.67 -3.82
C ARG A 152 -16.09 3.14 -4.11
N ARG A 153 -16.81 4.04 -3.44
CA ARG A 153 -16.55 5.48 -3.51
C ARG A 153 -15.11 5.82 -3.11
N GLY A 154 -14.63 5.30 -1.97
CA GLY A 154 -13.26 5.51 -1.53
C GLY A 154 -12.23 5.06 -2.57
N ALA A 155 -12.40 3.86 -3.13
CA ALA A 155 -11.51 3.36 -4.19
C ALA A 155 -11.52 4.23 -5.46
N LEU A 156 -12.65 4.84 -5.81
CA LEU A 156 -12.73 5.77 -6.95
C LEU A 156 -12.05 7.10 -6.66
N VAL A 157 -12.14 7.63 -5.44
CA VAL A 157 -11.41 8.85 -5.03
C VAL A 157 -9.90 8.64 -5.10
N ASP A 158 -9.39 7.52 -4.58
CA ASP A 158 -7.97 7.18 -4.68
C ASP A 158 -7.53 7.08 -6.15
N ARG A 159 -8.38 6.50 -7.01
CA ARG A 159 -8.12 6.41 -8.45
C ARG A 159 -8.09 7.77 -9.13
N ILE A 160 -8.99 8.69 -8.75
CA ILE A 160 -9.01 10.07 -9.24
C ILE A 160 -7.67 10.75 -8.92
N ASP A 161 -7.18 10.64 -7.68
CA ASP A 161 -5.91 11.24 -7.26
C ASP A 161 -4.71 10.74 -8.09
N ASP A 162 -4.69 9.44 -8.40
CA ASP A 162 -3.67 8.83 -9.26
C ASP A 162 -3.75 9.35 -10.71
N LEU A 163 -4.96 9.43 -11.27
CA LEU A 163 -5.17 9.94 -12.63
C LEU A 163 -4.80 11.41 -12.75
N GLU A 164 -5.16 12.24 -11.77
CA GLU A 164 -4.76 13.64 -11.73
C GLU A 164 -3.24 13.80 -11.59
N ARG A 165 -2.57 12.92 -10.83
CA ARG A 165 -1.11 12.90 -10.77
C ARG A 165 -0.50 12.58 -12.13
N LEU A 166 -1.04 11.60 -12.86
CA LEU A 166 -0.60 11.28 -14.21
C LEU A 166 -0.83 12.46 -15.15
N GLN A 167 -1.99 13.12 -15.09
CA GLN A 167 -2.29 14.30 -15.91
C GLN A 167 -1.31 15.44 -15.66
N ARG A 168 -0.98 15.75 -14.40
CA ARG A 168 0.05 16.74 -14.04
C ARG A 168 1.44 16.39 -14.62
N LEU A 169 1.78 15.11 -14.71
CA LEU A 169 3.03 14.69 -15.36
C LEU A 169 2.95 14.83 -16.88
N GLY A 170 1.78 14.58 -17.48
CA GLY A 170 1.52 14.74 -18.91
C GLY A 170 1.41 16.19 -19.39
N GLU A 171 1.16 17.14 -18.49
CA GLU A 171 1.25 18.59 -18.80
C GLU A 171 2.67 19.02 -19.17
N ALA A 172 3.68 18.27 -18.72
CA ALA A 172 5.04 18.47 -19.20
C ALA A 172 5.12 18.11 -20.69
N ASP A 173 5.88 18.89 -21.45
CA ASP A 173 6.14 18.58 -22.87
C ASP A 173 6.96 17.28 -22.99
N LEU A 174 6.28 16.14 -23.07
CA LEU A 174 6.91 14.82 -23.10
C LEU A 174 7.76 14.60 -24.35
N ASP A 175 7.54 15.39 -25.41
CA ASP A 175 8.30 15.34 -26.66
C ASP A 175 9.47 16.33 -26.69
N ALA A 176 9.67 17.10 -25.60
CA ALA A 176 10.78 18.02 -25.52
C ALA A 176 12.12 17.29 -25.75
N PRO A 177 13.08 17.91 -26.46
CA PRO A 177 14.34 17.26 -26.83
C PRO A 177 15.30 17.17 -25.63
N THR A 178 14.98 16.31 -24.65
CA THR A 178 15.74 16.16 -23.39
C THR A 178 17.19 15.75 -23.61
N ALA A 179 17.53 15.18 -24.78
CA ALA A 179 18.90 14.91 -25.22
C ALA A 179 19.80 16.16 -25.14
N ARG A 180 19.25 17.36 -25.34
CA ARG A 180 20.00 18.63 -25.18
C ARG A 180 20.54 18.84 -23.76
N LEU A 181 19.91 18.24 -22.75
CA LEU A 181 20.43 18.21 -21.38
C LEU A 181 21.19 16.91 -21.08
N ARG A 182 20.66 15.79 -21.57
CA ARG A 182 21.17 14.45 -21.26
C ARG A 182 22.58 14.24 -21.80
N ASP A 183 22.79 14.48 -23.09
CA ASP A 183 24.06 14.14 -23.75
C ASP A 183 25.24 14.93 -23.16
N PRO A 184 25.14 16.24 -22.85
CA PRO A 184 26.22 16.96 -22.18
C PRO A 184 26.50 16.47 -20.75
N ILE A 185 25.47 16.03 -20.02
CA ILE A 185 25.61 15.49 -18.66
C ILE A 185 26.26 14.10 -18.69
N GLU A 186 25.80 13.21 -19.57
CA GLU A 186 26.38 11.88 -19.72
C GLU A 186 27.84 11.96 -20.17
N ARG A 187 28.14 12.79 -21.17
CA ARG A 187 29.52 13.03 -21.61
C ARG A 187 30.42 13.57 -20.50
N TYR A 188 29.89 14.42 -19.62
CA TYR A 188 30.63 14.89 -18.45
C TYR A 188 30.84 13.76 -17.42
N ASN A 189 29.78 13.02 -17.09
CA ASN A 189 29.84 11.93 -16.12
C ASN A 189 30.84 10.86 -16.56
N GLU A 190 30.80 10.43 -17.82
CA GLU A 190 31.76 9.48 -18.41
C GLU A 190 33.20 9.99 -18.30
N ALA A 191 33.45 11.26 -18.62
CA ALA A 191 34.79 11.85 -18.51
C ALA A 191 35.28 11.96 -17.05
N ALA A 192 34.38 12.28 -16.10
CA ALA A 192 34.70 12.35 -14.68
C ALA A 192 34.96 10.97 -14.08
N GLU A 193 34.17 9.97 -14.48
CA GLU A 193 34.35 8.56 -14.12
C GLU A 193 35.69 8.03 -14.63
N ALA A 194 36.02 8.25 -15.90
CA ALA A 194 37.29 7.84 -16.48
C ALA A 194 38.49 8.49 -15.76
N ALA A 195 38.44 9.81 -15.51
CA ALA A 195 39.51 10.52 -14.80
C ALA A 195 39.71 10.01 -13.37
N PHE A 196 38.61 9.74 -12.64
CA PHE A 196 38.70 9.16 -11.30
C PHE A 196 39.21 7.71 -11.33
N GLU A 197 38.80 6.92 -12.34
CA GLU A 197 39.28 5.56 -12.50
C GLU A 197 40.80 5.53 -12.72
N THR A 198 41.32 6.37 -13.63
CA THR A 198 42.77 6.54 -13.83
C THR A 198 43.46 6.98 -12.54
N LEU A 199 42.90 7.98 -11.84
CA LEU A 199 43.45 8.44 -10.56
C LEU A 199 43.52 7.29 -9.54
N SER A 200 42.46 6.50 -9.43
CA SER A 200 42.38 5.40 -8.47
C SER A 200 43.35 4.25 -8.78
N ARG A 201 43.66 4.04 -10.07
CA ARG A 201 44.52 2.96 -10.56
C ARG A 201 46.00 3.31 -10.56
N GLU A 202 46.33 4.55 -10.90
CA GLU A 202 47.70 4.95 -11.24
C GLU A 202 48.31 5.90 -10.21
N ALA A 203 47.52 6.79 -9.60
CA ALA A 203 48.05 7.72 -8.62
C ALA A 203 48.29 7.04 -7.28
N SER A 204 49.24 7.58 -6.52
CA SER A 204 49.54 7.08 -5.18
C SER A 204 48.32 7.11 -4.27
N ALA A 205 48.22 6.13 -3.37
CA ALA A 205 47.15 6.10 -2.36
C ALA A 205 47.15 7.37 -1.49
N ARG A 206 48.34 7.95 -1.22
CA ARG A 206 48.46 9.25 -0.55
C ARG A 206 47.79 10.37 -1.34
N THR A 207 48.00 10.44 -2.66
CA THR A 207 47.36 11.44 -3.53
C THR A 207 45.84 11.29 -3.52
N LEU A 208 45.34 10.06 -3.72
CA LEU A 208 43.90 9.78 -3.77
C LEU A 208 43.23 10.06 -2.42
N LEU A 209 43.74 9.48 -1.33
CA LEU A 209 43.13 9.65 0.00
C LEU A 209 43.23 11.10 0.49
N GLY A 210 44.33 11.79 0.20
CA GLY A 210 44.43 13.22 0.48
C GLY A 210 43.49 14.08 -0.38
N LEU A 211 43.15 13.65 -1.60
CA LEU A 211 42.06 14.28 -2.36
C LEU A 211 40.73 14.07 -1.63
N LEU A 212 40.40 12.83 -1.26
CA LEU A 212 39.14 12.49 -0.59
C LEU A 212 38.97 13.23 0.74
N GLU A 213 40.02 13.31 1.56
CA GLU A 213 40.00 14.11 2.80
C GLU A 213 39.62 15.57 2.52
N ARG A 214 40.18 16.17 1.47
CA ARG A 214 39.88 17.56 1.09
C ARG A 214 38.46 17.75 0.58
N THR A 215 37.78 16.69 0.12
CA THR A 215 36.38 16.78 -0.31
C THR A 215 35.44 17.13 0.86
N ASN A 216 35.87 16.96 2.11
CA ASN A 216 35.13 17.41 3.30
C ASN A 216 34.79 18.92 3.30
N HIS A 217 35.54 19.74 2.56
CA HIS A 217 35.25 21.17 2.40
C HIS A 217 34.20 21.48 1.32
N TYR A 218 33.72 20.45 0.61
CA TYR A 218 32.83 20.55 -0.54
C TYR A 218 31.59 19.68 -0.29
N PRO A 219 30.60 20.16 0.50
CA PRO A 219 29.48 19.36 1.00
C PRO A 219 28.57 18.79 -0.10
N LEU A 220 28.62 19.30 -1.33
CA LEU A 220 27.86 18.78 -2.46
C LEU A 220 28.60 17.65 -3.20
N VAL A 221 29.87 17.40 -2.89
CA VAL A 221 30.68 16.28 -3.39
C VAL A 221 30.79 15.22 -2.28
N GLY A 222 29.75 14.39 -2.17
CA GLY A 222 29.53 13.48 -1.04
C GLY A 222 30.40 12.22 -1.01
N PHE A 223 31.73 12.36 -0.98
CA PHE A 223 32.61 11.22 -0.67
C PHE A 223 32.57 10.88 0.82
N GLU A 224 32.74 9.60 1.14
CA GLU A 224 32.98 9.17 2.51
C GLU A 224 34.42 9.53 2.93
N PRO A 225 34.62 10.24 4.05
CA PRO A 225 35.95 10.65 4.48
C PRO A 225 36.85 9.43 4.75
N PRO A 226 38.14 9.51 4.38
CA PRO A 226 39.07 8.42 4.63
C PRO A 226 39.23 8.19 6.14
N PRO A 227 39.26 6.92 6.60
CA PRO A 227 39.55 6.62 8.00
C PRO A 227 40.91 7.19 8.42
N ALA A 228 40.97 7.88 9.56
CA ALA A 228 42.17 8.60 10.01
C ALA A 228 43.43 7.72 10.09
N GLU A 229 43.30 6.48 10.57
CA GLU A 229 44.44 5.53 10.62
C GLU A 229 44.96 5.13 9.23
N LEU A 230 44.08 5.06 8.23
CA LEU A 230 44.48 4.76 6.86
C LEU A 230 45.19 5.96 6.23
N LEU A 231 44.68 7.17 6.49
CA LEU A 231 45.28 8.41 6.01
C LEU A 231 46.68 8.61 6.60
N ALA A 232 46.82 8.51 7.92
CA ALA A 232 48.12 8.59 8.60
C ALA A 232 49.11 7.54 8.08
N TYR A 233 48.65 6.31 7.86
CA TYR A 233 49.52 5.26 7.32
C TYR A 233 50.08 5.62 5.95
N VAL A 234 49.25 6.06 5.00
CA VAL A 234 49.73 6.38 3.65
C VAL A 234 50.60 7.63 3.62
N GLU A 235 50.43 8.55 4.57
CA GLU A 235 51.28 9.74 4.71
C GLU A 235 52.67 9.40 5.24
N ASP A 236 52.74 8.56 6.27
CA ASP A 236 54.00 8.29 6.98
C ASP A 236 54.85 7.17 6.34
N HIS A 237 54.24 6.30 5.53
CA HIS A 237 54.91 5.12 4.99
C HIS A 237 55.15 5.22 3.47
N GLU A 238 56.29 4.70 3.01
CA GLU A 238 56.63 4.64 1.58
C GLU A 238 55.59 3.83 0.79
N ALA A 239 54.99 2.79 1.37
CA ALA A 239 53.88 2.06 0.75
C ALA A 239 52.70 2.97 0.33
N GLY A 240 52.54 4.15 0.94
CA GLY A 240 51.54 5.13 0.52
C GLY A 240 51.80 5.79 -0.83
N THR A 241 53.02 5.64 -1.41
CA THR A 241 53.32 6.05 -2.79
C THR A 241 52.78 5.06 -3.82
N GLU A 242 52.46 3.84 -3.40
CA GLU A 242 51.83 2.82 -4.25
C GLU A 242 50.35 3.15 -4.48
N PRO A 243 49.78 2.75 -5.64
CA PRO A 243 48.36 2.97 -5.91
C PRO A 243 47.46 2.05 -5.09
N VAL A 244 46.17 2.39 -4.98
CA VAL A 244 45.21 1.65 -4.15
C VAL A 244 45.09 0.16 -4.52
N PRO A 245 45.04 -0.24 -5.81
CA PRO A 245 45.05 -1.65 -6.19
C PRO A 245 46.27 -2.41 -5.65
N GLN A 246 47.45 -1.77 -5.65
CA GLN A 246 48.69 -2.38 -5.15
C GLN A 246 48.65 -2.55 -3.63
N LEU A 247 48.14 -1.56 -2.89
CA LEU A 247 47.91 -1.69 -1.45
C LEU A 247 46.91 -2.80 -1.09
N LEU A 248 45.85 -2.95 -1.88
CA LEU A 248 44.88 -4.04 -1.72
C LEU A 248 45.51 -5.41 -1.98
N GLU A 249 46.42 -5.49 -2.95
CA GLU A 249 47.20 -6.69 -3.23
C GLU A 249 48.13 -7.04 -2.06
N TYR A 250 48.92 -6.07 -1.58
CA TYR A 250 49.79 -6.23 -0.41
C TYR A 250 49.01 -6.69 0.81
N ALA A 251 47.83 -6.12 1.05
CA ALA A 251 47.00 -6.52 2.17
C ALA A 251 46.48 -7.98 2.06
N GLY A 252 46.57 -8.62 0.88
CA GLY A 252 46.31 -10.04 0.66
C GLY A 252 47.51 -10.96 0.90
N TYR A 253 48.72 -10.42 1.04
CA TYR A 253 49.94 -11.21 1.19
C TYR A 253 50.15 -11.76 2.61
N SER A 254 50.91 -12.87 2.70
CA SER A 254 51.42 -13.38 3.97
C SER A 254 52.42 -12.39 4.58
N ARG A 255 52.64 -12.47 5.90
CA ARG A 255 53.60 -11.60 6.60
C ARG A 255 55.01 -11.72 6.00
N SER A 256 55.48 -12.96 5.83
CA SER A 256 56.79 -13.26 5.23
C SER A 256 56.93 -12.73 3.80
N LYS A 257 55.84 -12.66 3.04
CA LYS A 257 55.84 -12.07 1.71
C LYS A 257 55.89 -10.54 1.80
N LEU A 258 55.16 -9.94 2.74
CA LEU A 258 55.15 -8.48 2.96
C LEU A 258 56.49 -7.93 3.45
N ASP A 259 57.26 -8.68 4.24
CA ASP A 259 58.61 -8.27 4.69
C ASP A 259 59.55 -7.92 3.52
N HIS A 260 59.24 -8.38 2.29
CA HIS A 260 59.97 -8.06 1.07
C HIS A 260 59.50 -6.81 0.32
N TYR A 261 58.29 -6.31 0.60
CA TYR A 261 57.68 -5.20 -0.13
C TYR A 261 57.50 -3.95 0.71
N VAL A 262 57.36 -4.09 2.04
CA VAL A 262 57.13 -2.96 2.93
C VAL A 262 57.99 -3.05 4.19
N ALA A 263 58.45 -1.90 4.68
CA ALA A 263 59.30 -1.81 5.86
C ALA A 263 58.60 -2.23 7.16
N ASP A 264 57.27 -2.06 7.25
CA ASP A 264 56.45 -2.50 8.38
C ASP A 264 55.18 -3.23 7.92
N PRO A 265 55.25 -4.57 7.77
CA PRO A 265 54.09 -5.39 7.40
C PRO A 265 52.94 -5.38 8.40
N ASP A 266 53.23 -5.22 9.70
CA ASP A 266 52.21 -5.25 10.75
C ASP A 266 51.40 -3.92 10.74
N ALA A 267 52.06 -2.79 10.46
CA ALA A 267 51.41 -1.51 10.20
C ALA A 267 50.50 -1.56 8.97
N LEU A 268 50.99 -2.11 7.83
CA LEU A 268 50.17 -2.27 6.62
C LEU A 268 48.91 -3.10 6.88
N ARG A 269 49.05 -4.23 7.56
CA ARG A 269 47.92 -5.12 7.86
C ARG A 269 46.87 -4.43 8.74
N ARG A 270 47.30 -3.67 9.74
CA ARG A 270 46.38 -2.95 10.63
C ARG A 270 45.66 -1.83 9.91
N ALA A 271 46.39 -1.03 9.14
CA ALA A 271 45.87 0.14 8.46
C ALA A 271 45.01 -0.24 7.24
N VAL A 272 45.57 -1.00 6.29
CA VAL A 272 44.94 -1.35 5.01
C VAL A 272 44.11 -2.62 5.11
N GLY A 273 44.59 -3.64 5.81
CA GLY A 273 43.93 -4.96 5.90
C GLY A 273 42.52 -4.90 6.48
N THR A 274 42.33 -4.10 7.52
CA THR A 274 41.02 -3.87 8.19
C THR A 274 40.07 -3.02 7.34
N ARG A 275 40.57 -2.29 6.34
CA ARG A 275 39.84 -1.25 5.60
C ARG A 275 39.71 -1.53 4.10
N LYS A 276 39.93 -2.77 3.68
CA LYS A 276 39.77 -3.23 2.29
C LYS A 276 38.40 -2.88 1.71
N THR A 277 37.33 -2.97 2.51
CA THR A 277 35.97 -2.67 2.06
C THR A 277 35.80 -1.19 1.70
N TYR A 278 36.38 -0.27 2.47
CA TYR A 278 36.37 1.16 2.17
C TYR A 278 37.06 1.42 0.82
N LEU A 279 38.29 0.94 0.67
CA LEU A 279 39.09 1.12 -0.55
C LEU A 279 38.43 0.52 -1.81
N ARG A 280 37.74 -0.63 -1.67
CA ARG A 280 37.02 -1.29 -2.78
C ARG A 280 35.71 -0.60 -3.17
N ARG A 281 35.14 0.22 -2.30
CA ARG A 281 33.89 0.96 -2.55
C ARG A 281 34.14 2.35 -3.12
N LEU A 282 35.39 2.78 -3.24
CA LEU A 282 35.72 4.06 -3.87
C LEU A 282 35.26 4.04 -5.33
N GLY A 283 34.42 5.01 -5.67
CA GLY A 283 33.85 5.16 -7.00
C GLY A 283 33.61 6.63 -7.30
N ALA A 284 33.34 6.93 -8.57
CA ALA A 284 33.24 8.31 -9.05
C ALA A 284 31.85 8.93 -8.87
N ASP A 285 30.86 8.20 -8.33
CA ASP A 285 29.47 8.69 -8.16
C ASP A 285 29.38 10.09 -7.54
N PRO A 286 30.16 10.48 -6.51
CA PRO A 286 30.09 11.83 -5.94
C PRO A 286 30.52 12.94 -6.92
N LEU A 287 31.26 12.60 -7.98
CA LEU A 287 31.72 13.51 -9.03
C LEU A 287 30.70 13.67 -10.17
N THR A 288 29.65 12.86 -10.23
CA THR A 288 28.68 12.92 -11.34
C THR A 288 27.53 13.89 -11.07
N VAL A 289 26.78 14.21 -12.13
CA VAL A 289 25.50 14.93 -12.07
C VAL A 289 24.37 13.93 -12.34
N ALA A 290 23.41 13.87 -11.41
CA ALA A 290 22.28 12.94 -11.49
C ALA A 290 21.35 13.24 -12.68
N TRP A 291 20.63 12.21 -13.12
CA TRP A 291 19.55 12.30 -14.10
C TRP A 291 18.23 11.80 -13.49
N PRO A 292 17.08 12.49 -13.65
CA PRO A 292 16.91 13.84 -14.23
C PRO A 292 17.72 14.91 -13.48
N PRO A 293 18.11 16.00 -14.17
CA PRO A 293 19.06 16.93 -13.59
C PRO A 293 18.46 17.79 -12.47
N PRO A 294 19.31 18.29 -11.54
CA PRO A 294 18.84 19.11 -10.42
C PRO A 294 18.32 20.48 -10.89
N SER A 295 17.74 21.29 -10.00
CA SER A 295 17.31 22.65 -10.37
C SER A 295 18.51 23.52 -10.76
N PRO A 296 18.32 24.59 -11.57
CA PRO A 296 19.41 25.48 -12.00
C PRO A 296 20.28 25.99 -10.85
N GLY A 297 19.65 26.35 -9.72
CA GLY A 297 20.34 26.82 -8.52
C GLY A 297 21.24 25.75 -7.90
N VAL A 298 20.73 24.53 -7.76
CA VAL A 298 21.48 23.39 -7.22
C VAL A 298 22.61 22.99 -8.18
N LEU A 299 22.34 22.92 -9.49
CA LEU A 299 23.35 22.61 -10.50
C LEU A 299 24.50 23.61 -10.46
N ARG A 300 24.21 24.91 -10.36
CA ARG A 300 25.22 25.97 -10.29
C ARG A 300 26.18 25.77 -9.11
N TYR A 301 25.67 25.51 -7.91
CA TYR A 301 26.52 25.30 -6.74
C TYR A 301 27.28 23.97 -6.82
N ARG A 302 26.61 22.91 -7.28
CA ARG A 302 27.25 21.60 -7.49
C ARG A 302 28.42 21.70 -8.46
N CYS A 303 28.24 22.33 -9.63
CA CYS A 303 29.30 22.54 -10.62
C CYS A 303 30.48 23.35 -10.06
N ARG A 304 30.25 24.32 -9.16
CA ARG A 304 31.32 25.11 -8.53
C ARG A 304 32.22 24.23 -7.66
N GLU A 305 31.61 23.37 -6.84
CA GLU A 305 32.35 22.45 -5.98
C GLU A 305 33.04 21.35 -6.80
N LEU A 306 32.34 20.77 -7.77
CA LEU A 306 32.90 19.81 -8.72
C LEU A 306 34.11 20.38 -9.46
N THR A 307 34.07 21.65 -9.90
CA THR A 307 35.23 22.32 -10.54
C THR A 307 36.45 22.31 -9.63
N SER A 308 36.25 22.52 -8.33
CA SER A 308 37.34 22.60 -7.35
C SER A 308 37.97 21.24 -7.05
N VAL A 309 37.16 20.19 -7.03
CA VAL A 309 37.60 18.81 -6.79
C VAL A 309 38.19 18.20 -8.07
N LEU A 310 37.49 18.31 -9.20
CA LEU A 310 37.95 17.76 -10.49
C LEU A 310 39.20 18.44 -11.02
N GLY A 311 39.41 19.74 -10.74
CA GLY A 311 40.68 20.38 -11.09
C GLY A 311 41.87 19.63 -10.49
N ARG A 312 41.75 19.19 -9.23
CA ARG A 312 42.79 18.40 -8.56
C ARG A 312 42.91 16.98 -9.07
N VAL A 313 41.80 16.37 -9.50
CA VAL A 313 41.82 15.05 -10.16
C VAL A 313 42.64 15.16 -11.44
N VAL A 314 42.29 16.11 -12.30
CA VAL A 314 42.98 16.35 -13.58
C VAL A 314 44.44 16.75 -13.39
N ASP A 315 44.78 17.55 -12.38
CA ASP A 315 46.18 17.89 -12.10
C ASP A 315 46.99 16.68 -11.61
N ALA A 316 46.33 15.71 -10.97
CA ALA A 316 46.99 14.53 -10.39
C ALA A 316 47.15 13.37 -11.39
N VAL A 317 46.35 13.34 -12.44
CA VAL A 317 46.51 12.40 -13.56
C VAL A 317 46.82 13.18 -14.82
N ASP A 318 48.02 12.96 -15.37
CA ASP A 318 48.41 13.43 -16.72
C ASP A 318 47.69 12.56 -17.78
N ALA A 319 46.37 12.46 -17.64
CA ALA A 319 45.53 11.57 -18.41
C ALA A 319 45.26 12.22 -19.75
N ASP A 320 45.82 11.61 -20.80
CA ASP A 320 45.43 11.81 -22.20
C ASP A 320 44.01 11.27 -22.41
N THR A 321 43.04 11.92 -21.77
CA THR A 321 41.63 11.55 -21.85
C THR A 321 41.05 12.20 -23.10
N GLU A 322 40.38 11.41 -23.94
CA GLU A 322 39.74 11.88 -25.17
C GLU A 322 38.80 13.09 -24.95
N VAL A 323 38.20 13.16 -23.75
CA VAL A 323 37.37 14.28 -23.32
C VAL A 323 37.87 14.83 -21.98
N ASN A 324 38.28 16.10 -21.97
CA ASN A 324 38.66 16.78 -20.73
C ASN A 324 37.41 17.03 -19.83
N PRO A 325 37.35 16.46 -18.61
CA PRO A 325 36.17 16.56 -17.76
C PRO A 325 35.90 18.00 -17.28
N MET A 326 36.91 18.86 -17.16
CA MET A 326 36.72 20.26 -16.80
C MET A 326 36.06 21.05 -17.93
N VAL A 327 36.37 20.73 -19.18
CA VAL A 327 35.70 21.33 -20.35
C VAL A 327 34.25 20.84 -20.44
N ALA A 328 34.01 19.54 -20.22
CA ALA A 328 32.67 18.98 -20.20
C ALA A 328 31.81 19.57 -19.06
N LEU A 329 32.37 19.73 -17.85
CA LEU A 329 31.69 20.34 -16.70
C LEU A 329 31.28 21.79 -16.97
N ARG A 330 32.13 22.56 -17.68
CA ARG A 330 31.78 23.93 -18.08
C ARG A 330 30.55 23.93 -18.98
N ARG A 331 30.44 23.00 -19.93
CA ARG A 331 29.23 22.86 -20.77
C ARG A 331 28.00 22.54 -19.92
N VAL A 332 28.10 21.61 -18.98
CA VAL A 332 27.01 21.28 -18.04
C VAL A 332 26.57 22.50 -17.24
N ARG A 333 27.52 23.31 -16.76
CA ARG A 333 27.24 24.54 -16.01
C ARG A 333 26.49 25.61 -16.82
N GLU A 334 26.70 25.65 -18.14
CA GLU A 334 26.05 26.63 -19.02
C GLU A 334 24.66 26.17 -19.52
N LEU A 335 24.27 24.89 -19.33
CA LEU A 335 22.96 24.38 -19.77
C LEU A 335 21.78 25.25 -19.31
N PRO A 336 21.69 25.74 -18.05
CA PRO A 336 20.60 26.61 -17.64
C PRO A 336 20.50 27.95 -18.38
N ARG A 337 21.58 28.38 -19.05
CA ARG A 337 21.63 29.63 -19.82
C ARG A 337 21.48 29.40 -21.32
N GLU A 338 21.94 28.26 -21.82
CA GLU A 338 21.99 27.94 -23.25
C GLU A 338 20.78 27.14 -23.75
N THR A 339 19.93 26.66 -22.85
CA THR A 339 18.77 25.82 -23.17
C THR A 339 17.52 26.27 -22.43
N ASP A 340 16.35 25.79 -22.87
CA ASP A 340 15.08 25.88 -22.13
C ASP A 340 15.09 24.91 -20.93
N TYR A 341 16.05 25.10 -20.03
CA TYR A 341 16.45 24.09 -19.05
C TYR A 341 15.31 23.65 -18.14
N GLU A 342 14.45 24.56 -17.69
CA GLU A 342 13.33 24.23 -16.82
C GLU A 342 12.31 23.34 -17.54
N ARG A 343 11.89 23.71 -18.75
CA ARG A 343 11.01 22.90 -19.61
C ARG A 343 11.61 21.52 -19.91
N LEU A 344 12.88 21.47 -20.32
CA LEU A 344 13.55 20.21 -20.62
C LEU A 344 13.74 19.33 -19.38
N ARG A 345 13.98 19.94 -18.22
CA ARG A 345 14.08 19.24 -16.94
C ARG A 345 12.73 18.69 -16.49
N GLU A 346 11.66 19.48 -16.60
CA GLU A 346 10.30 19.03 -16.29
C GLU A 346 9.89 17.85 -17.17
N SER A 347 10.17 17.94 -18.48
CA SER A 347 9.99 16.83 -19.41
C SER A 347 10.80 15.59 -19.01
N ALA A 348 12.09 15.76 -18.67
CA ALA A 348 12.93 14.66 -18.21
C ALA A 348 12.41 14.01 -16.91
N GLN A 349 11.88 14.81 -15.99
CA GLN A 349 11.29 14.34 -14.74
C GLN A 349 9.99 13.59 -14.96
N ALA A 350 9.13 14.10 -15.84
CA ALA A 350 7.91 13.42 -16.24
C ALA A 350 8.22 12.08 -16.93
N ARG A 351 9.13 12.07 -17.91
CA ARG A 351 9.54 10.86 -18.64
C ARG A 351 10.23 9.82 -17.75
N ALA A 352 10.96 10.23 -16.72
CA ALA A 352 11.59 9.28 -15.79
C ALA A 352 10.58 8.63 -14.83
N ARG A 353 9.42 9.26 -14.63
CA ARG A 353 8.34 8.75 -13.76
C ARG A 353 7.24 8.04 -14.54
N LEU A 354 7.06 8.38 -15.81
CA LEU A 354 6.04 7.79 -16.69
C LEU A 354 6.59 6.64 -17.52
N GLY A 355 5.95 5.47 -17.41
CA GLY A 355 6.18 4.34 -18.29
C GLY A 355 5.75 4.61 -19.74
N PRO A 356 6.12 3.75 -20.71
CA PRO A 356 5.65 3.85 -22.09
C PRO A 356 4.12 3.87 -22.22
N ASP A 357 3.43 2.96 -21.52
CA ASP A 357 1.98 2.80 -21.60
C ASP A 357 1.24 4.01 -21.01
N GLU A 358 1.75 4.59 -19.92
CA GLU A 358 1.18 5.79 -19.30
C GLU A 358 1.28 7.01 -20.23
N ARG A 359 2.39 7.12 -20.97
CA ARG A 359 2.57 8.18 -21.97
C ARG A 359 1.60 8.01 -23.13
N GLU A 360 1.38 6.78 -23.61
CA GLU A 360 0.39 6.50 -24.66
C GLU A 360 -1.04 6.80 -24.18
N ARG A 361 -1.38 6.44 -22.94
CA ARG A 361 -2.69 6.76 -22.33
C ARG A 361 -2.91 8.26 -22.17
N LEU A 362 -1.88 9.02 -21.81
CA LEU A 362 -1.94 10.48 -21.75
C LEU A 362 -2.10 11.09 -23.15
N ALA A 363 -1.33 10.62 -24.13
CA ALA A 363 -1.39 11.11 -25.50
C ALA A 363 -2.72 10.79 -26.20
N SER A 364 -3.33 9.66 -25.89
CA SER A 364 -4.62 9.25 -26.46
C SER A 364 -5.84 9.89 -25.78
N GLY A 365 -5.67 10.63 -24.68
CA GLY A 365 -6.77 11.22 -23.91
C GLY A 365 -7.45 10.25 -22.93
N ALA A 366 -7.07 8.97 -22.93
CA ALA A 366 -7.70 7.93 -22.11
C ALA A 366 -7.66 8.23 -20.59
N VAL A 367 -6.60 8.91 -20.11
CA VAL A 367 -6.51 9.32 -18.69
C VAL A 367 -7.59 10.36 -18.33
N ALA A 368 -7.87 11.30 -19.24
CA ALA A 368 -8.87 12.33 -19.02
C ALA A 368 -10.29 11.74 -19.05
N ASP A 369 -10.56 10.86 -20.03
CA ASP A 369 -11.85 10.16 -20.14
C ASP A 369 -12.12 9.29 -18.90
N GLU A 370 -11.11 8.56 -18.43
CA GLU A 370 -11.22 7.74 -17.21
C GLU A 370 -11.45 8.62 -15.96
N LEU A 371 -10.76 9.76 -15.87
CA LEU A 371 -10.93 10.70 -14.76
C LEU A 371 -12.35 11.27 -14.70
N GLU A 372 -12.92 11.68 -15.85
CA GLU A 372 -14.29 12.16 -15.95
C GLU A 372 -15.28 11.08 -15.53
N ALA A 373 -15.09 9.85 -16.00
CA ALA A 373 -15.98 8.75 -15.65
C ALA A 373 -15.89 8.32 -14.18
N CYS A 374 -14.69 8.37 -13.57
CA CYS A 374 -14.53 8.15 -12.14
C CYS A 374 -15.26 9.22 -11.32
N ARG A 375 -15.15 10.51 -11.70
CA ARG A 375 -15.88 11.60 -11.04
C ARG A 375 -17.39 11.41 -11.13
N ALA A 376 -17.91 11.13 -12.32
CA ALA A 376 -19.33 10.85 -12.51
C ALA A 376 -19.82 9.59 -11.77
N ALA A 377 -18.93 8.63 -11.48
CA ALA A 377 -19.26 7.48 -10.65
C ALA A 377 -19.27 7.84 -9.15
N VAL A 378 -18.34 8.67 -8.68
CA VAL A 378 -18.33 9.19 -7.30
C VAL A 378 -19.60 9.99 -7.04
N ASP A 379 -19.95 10.92 -7.93
CA ASP A 379 -21.14 11.77 -7.77
C ASP A 379 -22.41 10.91 -7.60
N ARG A 380 -22.58 9.87 -8.44
CA ARG A 380 -23.72 8.94 -8.33
C ARG A 380 -23.74 8.14 -7.02
N LEU A 381 -22.58 7.76 -6.49
CA LEU A 381 -22.50 7.05 -5.21
C LEU A 381 -22.75 7.99 -4.04
N ASP A 382 -22.31 9.24 -4.15
CA ASP A 382 -22.61 10.29 -3.17
C ASP A 382 -24.12 10.57 -3.12
N ASP A 383 -24.76 10.76 -4.27
CA ASP A 383 -26.22 10.91 -4.36
C ASP A 383 -26.96 9.74 -3.67
N ALA A 384 -26.52 8.51 -3.90
CA ALA A 384 -27.11 7.32 -3.25
C ALA A 384 -26.87 7.29 -1.72
N LEU A 385 -25.70 7.70 -1.24
CA LEU A 385 -25.40 7.75 0.19
C LEU A 385 -26.14 8.88 0.91
N GLU A 386 -26.43 9.98 0.21
CA GLU A 386 -27.25 11.09 0.69
C GLU A 386 -28.73 10.70 0.75
N GLU A 387 -29.25 10.04 -0.30
CA GLU A 387 -30.64 9.57 -0.36
C GLU A 387 -30.94 8.52 0.72
N TYR A 388 -29.99 7.60 0.96
CA TYR A 388 -30.17 6.49 1.90
C TYR A 388 -29.20 6.61 3.08
N PRO A 389 -29.46 7.45 4.10
CA PRO A 389 -28.52 7.77 5.20
C PRO A 389 -28.26 6.61 6.18
N SER A 390 -27.15 6.67 6.93
CA SER A 390 -26.82 5.68 7.96
C SER A 390 -27.89 5.52 9.05
N LEU A 391 -28.14 4.29 9.49
CA LEU A 391 -29.10 3.91 10.55
C LEU A 391 -28.74 4.36 11.96
#